data_AF-A0AAD0Y8Q0-F1
#
_entry.id   AF-A0AAD0Y8Q0-F1
#
_cell.length_a   1.000
_cell.length_b   1.000
_cell.length_c   1.000
_cell.angle_alpha   90.00
_cell.angle_beta   90.00
_cell.angle_gamma   90.00
#
_symmetry.space_group_name_H-M   'P 1'
#
loop_
_entity.id
_entity.type
_entity.pdbx_description
1 polymer ?
#
loop_
_entity_poly.entity_id
_entity_poly.type
_entity_poly.pdbx_seq_one_letter_code
_entity_poly.pdbx_strand_id
1 'polypeptide(L)' 'MAHMKVKELVAAAYAAAADLPPEKAELMRNIASRLDVTFIALTEAMNQNTAQAAVLAGLNGVKNHG' A
#
# COMPACT_ATOMS: atom_id res chain seq x y z
N MET A 1 -14.81 -10.53 11.65
CA MET A 1 -13.66 -10.89 10.79
C MET A 1 -12.44 -10.17 11.33
N ALA A 2 -11.28 -10.83 11.48
CA ALA A 2 -10.09 -10.19 12.02
C ALA A 2 -9.57 -9.13 11.03
N HIS A 3 -9.33 -7.90 11.51
CA HIS A 3 -8.69 -6.85 10.70
C HIS A 3 -7.19 -7.17 10.60
N MET A 4 -6.78 -7.81 9.51
CA MET A 4 -5.37 -8.10 9.22
C MET A 4 -4.68 -6.90 8.58
N LYS A 5 -3.43 -6.62 8.93
CA LYS A 5 -2.63 -5.61 8.22
C LYS A 5 -2.31 -6.10 6.81
N VAL A 6 -2.17 -5.19 5.84
CA VAL A 6 -1.95 -5.58 4.43
C VAL A 6 -0.72 -6.48 4.26
N LYS A 7 0.37 -6.22 4.97
CA LYS A 7 1.57 -7.08 4.93
C LYS A 7 1.31 -8.48 5.48
N GLU A 8 0.48 -8.60 6.51
CA GLU A 8 0.07 -9.89 7.08
C GLU A 8 -0.85 -10.65 6.10
N LEU A 9 -1.73 -9.94 5.40
CA LEU A 9 -2.59 -10.49 4.36
C LEU A 9 -1.78 -11.00 3.15
N VAL A 10 -0.78 -10.23 2.70
CA VAL A 10 0.14 -10.63 1.62
C VAL A 10 0.91 -11.90 2.04
N ALA A 11 1.44 -11.93 3.26
CA ALA A 11 2.15 -13.10 3.78
C ALA A 11 1.25 -14.34 3.86
N ALA A 12 0.01 -14.18 4.34
CA ALA A 12 -0.98 -15.25 4.39
C ALA A 12 -1.34 -15.77 2.99
N ALA A 13 -1.45 -14.88 2.00
CA ALA A 13 -1.72 -15.27 0.61
C ALA A 13 -0.56 -16.10 0.02
N TYR A 14 0.70 -15.70 0.25
CA TYR A 14 1.86 -16.51 -0.17
C TYR A 14 1.92 -17.86 0.53
N ALA A 15 1.64 -17.91 1.84
CA ALA A 15 1.60 -19.15 2.60
C ALA A 15 0.52 -20.11 2.06
N ALA A 16 -0.69 -19.59 1.83
CA ALA A 16 -1.80 -20.37 1.28
C ALA A 16 -1.52 -20.94 -0.12
N ALA A 17 -0.63 -20.31 -0.90
CA ALA A 17 -0.27 -20.82 -2.23
C ALA A 17 0.46 -22.17 -2.19
N ALA A 18 1.05 -22.57 -1.05
CA ALA A 18 1.69 -23.88 -0.91
C ALA A 18 0.70 -25.05 -0.91
N ASP A 19 -0.53 -24.79 -0.45
CA ASP A 19 -1.58 -25.81 -0.29
C ASP A 19 -2.54 -25.88 -1.49
N LEU A 20 -2.29 -25.10 -2.55
CA LEU A 20 -3.15 -24.99 -3.73
C LEU A 20 -2.61 -25.79 -4.92
N PRO A 21 -3.50 -26.27 -5.82
CA PRO A 21 -3.10 -26.78 -7.13
C PRO A 21 -2.28 -25.75 -7.92
N PRO A 22 -1.36 -26.16 -8.82
CA PRO A 22 -0.38 -25.26 -9.45
C PRO A 22 -0.97 -23.98 -10.06
N GLU A 23 -2.05 -24.09 -10.84
CA GLU A 23 -2.71 -22.94 -11.48
C GLU A 23 -3.29 -21.95 -10.45
N LYS A 24 -3.87 -22.48 -9.36
CA LYS A 24 -4.43 -21.66 -8.28
C LYS A 24 -3.34 -21.06 -7.40
N ALA A 25 -2.24 -21.79 -7.19
CA ALA A 25 -1.07 -21.30 -6.48
C ALA A 25 -0.41 -20.13 -7.23
N GLU A 26 -0.27 -20.23 -8.54
CA GLU A 26 0.25 -19.15 -9.39
C GLU A 26 -0.65 -17.92 -9.33
N LEU A 27 -1.97 -18.10 -9.49
CA LEU A 27 -2.93 -17.00 -9.36
C LEU A 27 -2.84 -16.33 -7.98
N MET A 28 -2.77 -17.12 -6.90
CA MET A 28 -2.65 -16.60 -5.53
C MET A 28 -1.37 -15.77 -5.36
N ARG A 29 -0.22 -16.27 -5.83
CA ARG A 29 1.06 -15.54 -5.79
C ARG A 29 0.97 -14.23 -6.59
N ASN A 30 0.36 -14.25 -7.76
CA ASN A 30 0.19 -13.05 -8.59
C ASN A 30 -0.69 -12.00 -7.90
N ILE A 31 -1.78 -12.43 -7.26
CA ILE A 31 -2.65 -11.54 -6.47
C ILE A 31 -1.88 -10.96 -5.28
N ALA A 32 -1.14 -11.78 -4.54
CA ALA A 32 -0.32 -11.35 -3.41
C ALA A 32 0.73 -10.30 -3.84
N SER A 33 1.46 -10.57 -4.92
CA SER A 33 2.44 -9.63 -5.50
C SER A 33 1.79 -8.30 -5.87
N ARG A 34 0.65 -8.33 -6.56
CA ARG A 34 -0.04 -7.11 -7.01
C ARG A 34 -0.56 -6.29 -5.84
N LEU A 35 -1.09 -6.95 -4.81
CA LEU A 35 -1.52 -6.29 -3.59
C LEU A 35 -0.35 -5.59 -2.88
N ASP A 36 0.80 -6.26 -2.78
CA ASP A 36 1.98 -5.71 -2.11
C ASP A 36 2.52 -4.46 -2.83
N VAL A 37 2.69 -4.55 -4.16
CA VAL A 37 3.13 -3.42 -5.00
C VAL A 37 2.15 -2.24 -4.90
N THR A 38 0.85 -2.52 -4.97
CA THR A 38 -0.18 -1.47 -4.89
C THR A 38 -0.17 -0.78 -3.53
N PHE A 39 0.03 -1.54 -2.45
CA PHE A 39 0.10 -0.98 -1.11
C PHE A 39 1.33 -0.08 -0.92
N ILE A 40 2.49 -0.48 -1.47
CA ILE A 40 3.70 0.35 -1.46
C ILE A 40 3.45 1.65 -2.23
N ALA A 41 2.95 1.56 -3.46
CA ALA A 41 2.66 2.74 -4.28
C ALA A 41 1.63 3.68 -3.62
N LEU A 42 0.60 3.13 -2.97
CA LEU A 42 -0.38 3.92 -2.22
C LEU A 42 0.27 4.63 -1.03
N THR A 43 1.12 3.93 -0.28
CA THR A 43 1.84 4.51 0.85
C THR A 43 2.75 5.66 0.40
N GLU A 44 3.47 5.48 -0.71
CA GLU A 44 4.30 6.51 -1.31
C GLU A 44 3.46 7.72 -1.75
N ALA A 45 2.34 7.49 -2.43
CA ALA A 45 1.43 8.55 -2.86
C ALA A 45 0.84 9.33 -1.67
N MET A 46 0.48 8.64 -0.58
CA MET A 46 0.00 9.28 0.64
C MET A 46 1.08 10.12 1.32
N ASN A 47 2.31 9.63 1.35
CA ASN A 47 3.46 10.38 1.89
C ASN A 47 3.74 11.64 1.04
N GLN A 48 3.71 11.51 -0.28
CA GLN A 48 3.85 12.65 -1.19
C GLN A 48 2.72 13.67 -1.00
N ASN A 49 1.48 13.21 -0.90
CA ASN A 49 0.33 14.07 -0.65
C ASN A 49 0.47 14.84 0.67
N THR A 50 0.93 14.17 1.73
CA THR A 50 1.19 14.79 3.04
C THR A 50 2.30 15.85 2.95
N ALA A 51 3.40 15.54 2.25
CA ALA A 51 4.50 16.49 2.05
C ALA A 51 4.04 17.72 1.24
N GLN A 52 3.25 17.51 0.18
CA GLN A 52 2.69 18.60 -0.63
C GLN A 52 1.73 19.47 0.18
N ALA A 53 0.88 18.89 1.01
CA ALA A 53 -0.01 19.63 1.90
C ALA A 53 0.77 20.53 2.88
N ALA A 54 1.88 20.03 3.43
CA ALA A 54 2.75 20.82 4.30
C ALA A 54 3.42 22.00 3.56
N VAL A 55 3.89 21.79 2.32
CA VAL A 55 4.46 22.86 1.48
C VAL A 55 3.41 23.94 1.18
N LEU A 56 2.20 23.54 0.80
CA LEU A 56 1.09 24.47 0.55
C LEU A 56 0.73 25.29 1.79
N ALA A 57 0.68 24.67 2.96
CA ALA A 57 0.43 25.36 4.23
C ALA A 57 1.52 26.40 4.54
N GLY A 58 2.80 26.06 4.33
CA GLY A 58 3.91 27.00 4.50
C GLY A 58 3.83 28.21 3.56
N LEU A 59 3.52 27.98 2.28
CA LEU A 59 3.37 29.06 1.30
C LEU A 59 2.21 30.02 1.63
N ASN A 60 1.09 29.49 2.13
CA ASN A 60 -0.05 30.30 2.56
C ASN A 60 0.24 31.10 3.84
N GLY A 61 1.05 30.58 4.74
CA GLY A 61 1.54 31.32 5.92
C GLY A 61 2.41 32.53 5.53
N VAL A 62 3.30 32.36 4.54
CA VAL A 62 4.18 33.45 4.06
C VAL A 62 3.39 34.57 3.38
N LYS A 63 2.35 34.25 2.60
CA LYS A 63 1.52 35.25 1.89
C LYS A 63 0.65 36.11 2.81
N ASN A 64 0.29 35.63 4.00
CA ASN A 64 -0.56 36.37 4.95
C ASN A 64 0.23 37.29 5.90
N HIS A 65 1.56 37.31 5.81
CA HIS A 65 2.44 38.14 6.65
C HIS A 65 3.28 39.15 5.83
N GLY A 66 2.96 39.35 4.55
CA GLY A 66 3.58 40.35 3.67
C GLY A 66 2.70 41.58 3.50
#